data_AF-I2QN94-F1
#
_entry.id   AF-I2QN94-F1
#
_cell.length_a   1.000
_cell.length_b   1.000
_cell.length_c   1.000
_cell.angle_alpha   90.00
_cell.angle_beta   90.00
_cell.angle_gamma   90.00
#
_symmetry.space_group_name_H-M   'P 1'
#
loop_
_entity.id
_entity.type
_entity.pdbx_description
1 polymer ?
#
loop_
_entity_poly.entity_id
_entity_poly.type
_entity_poly.pdbx_seq_one_letter_code
_entity_poly.pdbx_strand_id
1 'polypeptide(L)'
;MTRPFYAISVLLLAGLFGLSLPTQAAADQSMLFDHNGSRVRLDVRQGSATIRYAEPRPGLSAAGIGPGTVLFEGRMGSDGAMQGTAYTYAVGCAPAPYAASGALRGGGLLLRGAAPQRQRGGCAIIGYDPQSPHALLAFNSVAAMPLPANATAPAAVAAQAASSSSMPVTPPSSLPPGPPVRPDPLISDYDRLLDGYLASREG
;
A
#
# COMPACT_ATOMS: atom_id res chain seq x y z
N MET A 1 -26.63 10.12 -77.84
CA MET A 1 -27.30 9.66 -76.60
C MET A 1 -26.23 9.33 -75.57
N THR A 2 -26.33 10.00 -74.41
CA THR A 2 -25.81 9.65 -73.06
C THR A 2 -24.33 9.28 -72.83
N ARG A 3 -23.61 10.20 -72.16
CA ARG A 3 -22.46 9.91 -71.26
C ARG A 3 -22.99 9.33 -69.93
N PRO A 4 -22.23 8.52 -69.18
CA PRO A 4 -21.67 9.05 -67.92
C PRO A 4 -20.28 8.47 -67.51
N PHE A 5 -19.31 9.32 -67.12
CA PHE A 5 -18.87 9.64 -65.74
C PHE A 5 -18.01 8.57 -65.00
N TYR A 6 -16.74 8.95 -64.75
CA TYR A 6 -15.85 8.71 -63.59
C TYR A 6 -15.69 7.32 -62.92
N ALA A 7 -14.43 6.91 -62.76
CA ALA A 7 -13.93 6.18 -61.58
C ALA A 7 -12.49 6.69 -61.30
N ILE A 8 -12.33 7.80 -60.58
CA ILE A 8 -12.04 7.85 -59.14
C ILE A 8 -10.94 6.85 -58.73
N SER A 9 -9.71 7.37 -58.70
CA SER A 9 -8.58 6.83 -57.93
C SER A 9 -8.89 6.88 -56.43
N VAL A 10 -8.66 5.79 -55.69
CA VAL A 10 -8.44 5.85 -54.24
C VAL A 10 -7.34 4.85 -53.85
N LEU A 11 -6.24 5.40 -53.36
CA LEU A 11 -5.14 4.71 -52.69
C LEU A 11 -5.66 3.93 -51.47
N LEU A 12 -5.35 2.63 -51.40
CA LEU A 12 -5.53 1.80 -50.21
C LEU A 12 -4.17 1.65 -49.49
N LEU A 13 -3.76 2.71 -48.78
CA LEU A 13 -2.79 2.61 -47.69
C LEU A 13 -3.58 2.21 -46.44
N ALA A 14 -3.73 0.91 -46.20
CA ALA A 14 -4.29 0.40 -44.96
C ALA A 14 -3.29 0.69 -43.83
N GLY A 15 -3.56 1.76 -43.08
CA GLY A 15 -2.78 2.18 -41.93
C GLY A 15 -2.78 1.12 -40.84
N LEU A 16 -1.58 0.68 -40.45
CA LEU A 16 -1.32 0.04 -39.17
C LEU A 16 -1.53 1.07 -38.06
N PHE A 17 -2.79 1.30 -37.68
CA PHE A 17 -3.12 2.01 -36.44
C PHE A 17 -2.63 1.14 -35.28
N GLY A 18 -1.49 1.53 -34.70
CA GLY A 18 -0.92 0.88 -33.53
C GLY A 18 -1.91 0.88 -32.38
N LEU A 19 -2.36 -0.32 -31.99
CA LEU A 19 -3.09 -0.52 -30.74
C LEU A 19 -2.14 -0.25 -29.57
N SER A 20 -2.12 0.99 -29.09
CA SER A 20 -1.57 1.31 -27.78
C SER A 20 -2.56 0.83 -26.71
N LEU A 21 -2.25 -0.29 -26.05
CA LEU A 21 -2.97 -0.67 -24.84
C LEU A 21 -2.68 0.37 -23.75
N PRO A 22 -3.69 0.88 -23.02
CA PRO A 22 -3.44 1.75 -21.90
C PRO A 22 -2.71 0.94 -20.80
N THR A 23 -1.49 1.34 -20.47
CA THR A 23 -0.84 0.90 -19.21
C THR A 23 -1.68 1.45 -18.07
N GLN A 24 -2.35 0.54 -17.36
CA GLN A 24 -3.11 0.90 -16.17
C GLN A 24 -2.10 1.14 -15.04
N ALA A 25 -1.79 2.41 -14.78
CA ALA A 25 -0.97 2.79 -13.64
C ALA A 25 -1.72 2.44 -12.35
N ALA A 26 -1.10 1.67 -11.47
CA ALA A 26 -1.61 1.48 -10.11
C ALA A 26 -1.70 2.85 -9.44
N ALA A 27 -2.92 3.24 -9.04
CA ALA A 27 -3.17 4.53 -8.41
C ALA A 27 -2.38 4.67 -7.10
N ASP A 28 -1.80 5.86 -6.87
CA ASP A 28 -1.29 6.25 -5.55
C ASP A 28 -2.49 6.46 -4.63
N GLN A 29 -2.53 5.77 -3.49
CA GLN A 29 -3.61 5.87 -2.51
C GLN A 29 -3.04 6.30 -1.17
N SER A 30 -3.70 7.26 -0.52
CA SER A 30 -3.35 7.69 0.83
C SER A 30 -4.60 7.64 1.71
N MET A 31 -4.52 6.91 2.82
CA MET A 31 -5.61 6.74 3.78
C MET A 31 -5.13 7.10 5.20
N LEU A 32 -5.97 7.77 5.98
CA LEU A 32 -5.72 8.05 7.39
C LEU A 32 -6.44 7.05 8.29
N PHE A 33 -5.78 6.67 9.38
CA PHE A 33 -6.32 5.77 10.38
C PHE A 33 -5.99 6.26 11.80
N ASP A 34 -6.86 5.92 12.73
CA ASP A 34 -6.56 5.96 14.15
C ASP A 34 -5.87 4.67 14.59
N HIS A 35 -4.79 4.82 15.35
CA HIS A 35 -4.04 3.70 15.94
C HIS A 35 -3.52 4.09 17.33
N ASN A 36 -4.04 3.43 18.37
CA ASN A 36 -3.57 3.59 19.75
C ASN A 36 -3.46 5.07 20.19
N GLY A 37 -4.47 5.87 19.85
CA GLY A 37 -4.53 7.30 20.17
C GLY A 37 -3.62 8.21 19.32
N SER A 38 -3.03 7.70 18.24
CA SER A 38 -2.28 8.48 17.25
C SER A 38 -3.00 8.44 15.90
N ARG A 39 -2.80 9.45 15.05
CA ARG A 39 -3.16 9.35 13.62
C ARG A 39 -1.99 8.84 12.81
N VAL A 40 -2.25 7.84 11.97
CA VAL A 40 -1.28 7.28 11.03
C VAL A 40 -1.80 7.36 9.61
N ARG A 41 -0.89 7.42 8.65
CA ARG A 41 -1.19 7.46 7.22
C ARG A 41 -0.62 6.23 6.54
N LEU A 42 -1.45 5.56 5.76
CA LEU A 42 -1.07 4.51 4.83
C LEU A 42 -0.91 5.10 3.44
N ASP A 43 0.29 5.05 2.88
CA ASP A 43 0.58 5.39 1.50
C ASP A 43 0.77 4.10 0.69
N VAL A 44 0.05 3.93 -0.41
CA VAL A 44 0.15 2.79 -1.33
C VAL A 44 0.56 3.27 -2.71
N ARG A 45 1.75 2.88 -3.16
CA ARG A 45 2.35 3.29 -4.44
C ARG A 45 2.86 2.08 -5.20
N GLN A 46 2.28 1.80 -6.36
CA GLN A 46 2.71 0.69 -7.22
C GLN A 46 2.79 -0.66 -6.47
N GLY A 47 1.85 -0.88 -5.55
CA GLY A 47 1.77 -2.07 -4.70
C GLY A 47 2.73 -2.10 -3.52
N SER A 48 3.59 -1.10 -3.34
CA SER A 48 4.31 -0.85 -2.08
C SER A 48 3.40 -0.13 -1.10
N ALA A 49 3.41 -0.53 0.16
CA ALA A 49 2.58 0.04 1.22
C ALA A 49 3.45 0.50 2.39
N THR A 50 3.25 1.74 2.87
CA THR A 50 3.95 2.23 4.05
C THR A 50 2.99 2.92 4.99
N ILE A 51 3.03 2.57 6.27
CA ILE A 51 2.29 3.24 7.34
C ILE A 51 3.26 4.12 8.11
N ARG A 52 2.94 5.42 8.25
CA ARG A 52 3.74 6.38 9.02
C ARG A 52 2.88 7.11 10.02
N TYR A 53 3.48 7.54 11.13
CA TYR A 53 2.81 8.46 12.05
C TYR A 53 2.56 9.81 11.36
N ALA A 54 1.31 10.24 11.30
CA ALA A 54 0.94 11.58 10.88
C ALA A 54 0.93 12.52 12.11
N GLU A 55 0.24 12.09 13.16
CA GLU A 55 0.16 12.80 14.44
C GLU A 55 0.39 11.79 15.59
N PRO A 56 1.65 11.61 16.04
CA PRO A 56 1.95 10.75 17.18
C PRO A 56 1.31 11.29 18.47
N ARG A 57 0.78 10.41 19.31
CA ARG A 57 0.33 10.81 20.66
C ARG A 57 1.50 11.33 21.50
N PRO A 58 1.28 12.25 22.46
CA PRO A 58 2.36 12.91 23.22
C PRO A 58 3.38 11.97 23.85
N GLY A 59 2.93 10.83 24.40
CA GLY A 59 3.79 9.86 25.10
C GLY A 59 4.76 9.07 24.21
N LEU A 60 4.73 9.23 22.88
CA LEU A 60 5.65 8.52 21.98
C LEU A 60 6.96 9.27 21.70
N SER A 61 6.98 10.58 21.96
CA SER A 61 8.14 11.45 21.73
C SER A 61 9.40 10.99 22.47
N ALA A 62 9.27 10.49 23.70
CA ALA A 62 10.37 9.95 24.50
C ALA A 62 11.06 8.74 23.83
N ALA A 63 10.33 8.00 22.98
CA ALA A 63 10.88 6.90 22.20
C ALA A 63 11.42 7.34 20.81
N GLY A 64 11.55 8.65 20.59
CA GLY A 64 12.03 9.22 19.32
C GLY A 64 11.00 9.17 18.19
N ILE A 65 9.73 8.88 18.48
CA ILE A 65 8.68 8.82 17.47
C ILE A 65 8.12 10.23 17.23
N GLY A 66 8.33 10.73 16.01
CA GLY A 66 7.74 11.96 15.49
C GLY A 66 6.90 11.73 14.22
N PRO A 67 6.26 12.77 13.68
CA PRO A 67 5.62 12.71 12.35
C PRO A 67 6.59 12.16 11.30
N GLY A 68 6.10 11.27 10.43
CA GLY A 68 6.87 10.58 9.39
C GLY A 68 7.55 9.28 9.83
N THR A 69 7.62 9.00 11.13
CA THR A 69 8.20 7.74 11.64
C THR A 69 7.43 6.54 11.08
N VAL A 70 8.14 5.53 10.57
CA VAL A 70 7.55 4.35 9.91
C VAL A 70 7.03 3.36 10.95
N LEU A 71 5.76 2.99 10.88
CA LEU A 71 5.19 1.94 11.72
C LEU A 71 5.19 0.58 11.00
N PHE A 72 5.02 0.60 9.67
CA PHE A 72 5.03 -0.59 8.82
C PHE A 72 5.50 -0.24 7.41
N GLU A 73 6.23 -1.15 6.78
CA GLU A 73 6.54 -1.10 5.35
C GLU A 73 6.38 -2.49 4.72
N GLY A 74 5.85 -2.55 3.50
CA GLY A 74 5.59 -3.83 2.86
C GLY A 74 4.94 -3.68 1.50
N ARG A 75 4.15 -4.70 1.13
CA ARG A 75 3.39 -4.73 -0.10
C ARG A 75 1.90 -4.86 0.18
N MET A 76 1.10 -4.34 -0.75
CA MET A 76 -0.35 -4.53 -0.79
C MET A 76 -0.75 -5.16 -2.13
N GLY A 77 -1.51 -6.25 -2.06
CA GLY A 77 -2.15 -6.90 -3.20
C GLY A 77 -3.43 -6.19 -3.63
N SER A 78 -3.93 -6.50 -4.83
CA SER A 78 -5.17 -5.93 -5.37
C SER A 78 -6.42 -6.28 -4.56
N ASP A 79 -6.36 -7.34 -3.76
CA ASP A 79 -7.39 -7.81 -2.82
C ASP A 79 -7.31 -7.12 -1.43
N GLY A 80 -6.41 -6.15 -1.30
CA GLY A 80 -6.13 -5.44 -0.05
C GLY A 80 -5.32 -6.24 0.97
N ALA A 81 -4.82 -7.43 0.62
CA ALA A 81 -3.91 -8.19 1.46
C ALA A 81 -2.56 -7.47 1.59
N MET A 82 -2.00 -7.47 2.78
CA MET A 82 -0.74 -6.80 3.11
C MET A 82 0.22 -7.75 3.80
N GLN A 83 1.50 -7.66 3.43
CA GLN A 83 2.61 -8.39 4.05
C GLN A 83 3.85 -7.49 4.09
N GLY A 84 4.59 -7.53 5.19
CA GLY A 84 5.78 -6.70 5.35
C GLY A 84 6.37 -6.73 6.75
N THR A 85 7.02 -5.64 7.12
CA THR A 85 7.71 -5.44 8.39
C THR A 85 7.04 -4.34 9.19
N ALA A 86 6.61 -4.67 10.40
CA ALA A 86 6.17 -3.72 11.41
C ALA A 86 7.32 -3.42 12.39
N TYR A 87 7.26 -2.27 13.07
CA TYR A 87 8.28 -1.84 14.02
C TYR A 87 7.70 -1.55 15.39
N THR A 88 8.36 -2.04 16.44
CA THR A 88 8.11 -1.59 17.81
C THR A 88 9.23 -0.67 18.30
N TYR A 89 8.85 0.30 19.11
CA TYR A 89 9.73 1.39 19.56
C TYR A 89 9.83 1.38 21.08
N ALA A 90 11.01 1.68 21.60
CA ALA A 90 11.26 1.81 23.02
C ALA A 90 12.28 2.94 23.26
N VAL A 91 12.15 3.63 24.39
CA VAL A 91 13.04 4.72 24.78
C VAL A 91 14.49 4.26 24.80
N GLY A 92 15.37 4.99 24.12
CA GLY A 92 16.81 4.69 24.07
C GLY A 92 17.19 3.47 23.23
N CYS A 93 16.25 2.84 22.53
CA CYS A 93 16.51 1.67 21.72
C CYS A 93 16.28 1.91 20.23
N ALA A 94 17.06 1.23 19.39
CA ALA A 94 16.77 1.15 17.96
C ALA A 94 15.39 0.47 17.73
N PRO A 95 14.65 0.80 16.65
CA PRO A 95 13.39 0.15 16.32
C PRO A 95 13.56 -1.36 16.16
N ALA A 96 12.63 -2.15 16.70
CA ALA A 96 12.67 -3.60 16.58
C ALA A 96 11.69 -4.07 15.49
N PRO A 97 12.19 -4.63 14.37
CA PRO A 97 11.36 -5.10 13.28
C PRO A 97 10.73 -6.47 13.60
N TYR A 98 9.56 -6.73 13.03
CA TYR A 98 8.95 -8.06 12.98
C TYR A 98 8.06 -8.22 11.75
N ALA A 99 7.94 -9.44 11.25
CA ALA A 99 7.06 -9.74 10.13
C ALA A 99 5.60 -9.57 10.56
N ALA A 100 4.82 -8.87 9.73
CA ALA A 100 3.39 -8.70 9.94
C ALA A 100 2.62 -8.85 8.62
N SER A 101 1.43 -9.42 8.72
CA SER A 101 0.53 -9.63 7.60
C SER A 101 -0.93 -9.39 8.00
N GLY A 102 -1.76 -9.05 7.04
CA GLY A 102 -3.19 -8.87 7.25
C GLY A 102 -3.86 -8.24 6.04
N ALA A 103 -4.92 -7.45 6.22
CA ALA A 103 -5.65 -6.86 5.11
C ALA A 103 -6.52 -5.66 5.52
N LEU A 104 -6.88 -4.85 4.52
CA LEU A 104 -7.98 -3.88 4.63
C LEU A 104 -9.33 -4.62 4.62
N ARG A 105 -10.16 -4.43 5.65
CA ARG A 105 -11.51 -5.04 5.78
C ARG A 105 -12.45 -4.09 6.52
N GLY A 106 -13.65 -3.87 5.97
CA GLY A 106 -14.72 -3.12 6.65
C GLY A 106 -14.36 -1.68 7.04
N GLY A 107 -13.49 -1.00 6.29
CA GLY A 107 -12.99 0.34 6.64
C GLY A 107 -11.81 0.33 7.63
N GLY A 108 -11.47 -0.80 8.24
CA GLY A 108 -10.27 -0.94 9.06
C GLY A 108 -9.10 -1.58 8.30
N LEU A 109 -7.89 -1.42 8.84
CA LEU A 109 -6.75 -2.26 8.52
C LEU A 109 -6.36 -3.05 9.77
N LEU A 110 -6.19 -4.36 9.62
CA LEU A 110 -5.65 -5.23 10.65
C LEU A 110 -4.36 -5.86 10.14
N LEU A 111 -3.31 -5.80 10.95
CA LEU A 111 -2.06 -6.53 10.73
C LEU A 111 -1.75 -7.35 11.98
N ARG A 112 -1.14 -8.53 11.80
CA ARG A 112 -0.69 -9.39 12.90
C ARG A 112 0.67 -9.99 12.63
N GLY A 113 1.43 -10.18 13.69
CA GLY A 113 2.77 -10.76 13.66
C GLY A 113 3.27 -11.08 15.07
N ALA A 114 4.27 -11.95 15.19
CA ALA A 114 4.88 -12.21 16.48
C ALA A 114 5.73 -10.99 16.88
N ALA A 115 5.27 -10.22 17.88
CA ALA A 115 5.95 -8.98 18.25
C ALA A 115 7.21 -9.27 19.08
N PRO A 116 8.27 -8.47 18.92
CA PRO A 116 9.53 -8.71 19.62
C PRO A 116 9.41 -8.41 21.11
N GLN A 117 9.89 -9.34 21.94
CA GLN A 117 10.02 -9.17 23.38
C GLN A 117 11.43 -8.68 23.72
N ARG A 118 11.52 -7.51 24.37
CA ARG A 118 12.80 -6.98 24.86
C ARG A 118 13.13 -7.52 26.24
N GLN A 119 14.41 -7.72 26.49
CA GLN A 119 14.92 -7.91 27.84
C GLN A 119 14.46 -6.76 28.74
N ARG A 120 14.04 -7.07 29.97
CA ARG A 120 13.68 -6.05 30.94
C ARG A 120 14.84 -5.05 31.13
N GLY A 121 14.56 -3.77 30.94
CA GLY A 121 15.54 -2.68 31.12
C GLY A 121 16.61 -2.59 30.03
N GLY A 122 16.49 -3.35 28.93
CA GLY A 122 17.48 -3.37 27.86
C GLY A 122 16.84 -3.35 26.46
N CYS A 123 17.70 -3.22 25.46
CA CYS A 123 17.27 -3.21 24.05
C CYS A 123 17.33 -4.58 23.37
N ALA A 124 17.99 -5.57 23.98
CA ALA A 124 18.14 -6.90 23.43
C ALA A 124 16.78 -7.58 23.23
N ILE A 125 16.56 -8.16 22.05
CA ILE A 125 15.38 -8.96 21.75
C ILE A 125 15.63 -10.39 22.21
N ILE A 126 14.80 -10.87 23.13
CA ILE A 126 14.94 -12.19 23.77
C ILE A 126 13.92 -13.21 23.26
N GLY A 127 12.96 -12.77 22.44
CA GLY A 127 11.95 -13.63 21.86
C GLY A 127 10.97 -12.88 20.98
N TYR A 128 10.04 -13.62 20.38
CA TYR A 128 8.91 -13.09 19.62
C TYR A 128 7.64 -13.80 20.06
N ASP A 129 6.57 -13.04 20.26
CA ASP A 129 5.34 -13.56 20.84
C ASP A 129 4.10 -13.18 20.01
N PRO A 130 3.43 -14.16 19.37
CA PRO A 130 2.25 -13.95 18.55
C PRO A 130 0.98 -13.65 19.36
N GLN A 131 1.04 -13.74 20.69
CA GLN A 131 -0.07 -13.48 21.60
C GLN A 131 0.13 -12.20 22.42
N SER A 132 1.28 -11.53 22.27
CA SER A 132 1.54 -10.28 22.98
C SER A 132 0.54 -9.18 22.57
N PRO A 133 0.32 -8.15 23.43
CA PRO A 133 -0.54 -7.02 23.08
C PRO A 133 -0.09 -6.24 21.84
N HIS A 134 1.18 -6.38 21.43
CA HIS A 134 1.73 -5.74 20.23
C HIS A 134 1.67 -6.64 19.00
N ALA A 135 1.17 -7.87 19.13
CA ALA A 135 1.04 -8.81 18.03
C ALA A 135 -0.10 -8.46 17.07
N LEU A 136 -1.08 -7.65 17.50
CA LEU A 136 -2.18 -7.16 16.69
C LEU A 136 -2.11 -5.64 16.54
N LEU A 137 -2.02 -5.16 15.30
CA LEU A 137 -2.09 -3.76 14.95
C LEU A 137 -3.46 -3.49 14.31
N ALA A 138 -4.34 -2.88 15.09
CA ALA A 138 -5.64 -2.41 14.60
C ALA A 138 -5.56 -0.93 14.22
N PHE A 139 -6.05 -0.64 13.02
CA PHE A 139 -6.13 0.68 12.42
C PHE A 139 -7.58 0.93 12.03
N ASN A 140 -8.20 1.92 12.65
CA ASN A 140 -9.60 2.24 12.39
C ASN A 140 -9.67 3.39 11.39
N SER A 141 -10.48 3.30 10.33
CA SER A 141 -10.64 4.45 9.42
C SER A 141 -11.14 5.64 10.21
N VAL A 142 -10.46 6.78 10.05
CA VAL A 142 -11.13 8.05 10.28
C VAL A 142 -12.03 8.25 9.06
N ALA A 143 -13.34 8.48 9.27
CA ALA A 143 -14.25 8.74 8.16
C ALA A 143 -13.63 9.75 7.20
N ALA A 144 -13.67 9.44 5.90
CA ALA A 144 -12.89 10.10 4.86
C ALA A 144 -12.84 11.61 5.08
N MET A 145 -11.67 12.11 5.45
CA MET A 145 -11.41 13.53 5.32
C MET A 145 -11.61 13.84 3.84
N PRO A 146 -12.50 14.77 3.45
CA PRO A 146 -12.68 15.08 2.04
C PRO A 146 -11.31 15.41 1.46
N LEU A 147 -10.95 14.74 0.35
CA LEU A 147 -9.90 15.24 -0.51
C LEU A 147 -10.20 16.74 -0.71
N PRO A 148 -9.24 17.66 -0.54
CA PRO A 148 -9.51 19.06 -0.83
C PRO A 148 -10.05 19.12 -2.26
N ALA A 149 -11.27 19.64 -2.41
CA ALA A 149 -11.99 19.72 -3.69
C ALA A 149 -11.29 20.58 -4.76
N ASN A 150 -10.03 20.96 -4.54
CA ASN A 150 -9.19 21.82 -5.39
C ASN A 150 -7.82 21.21 -5.72
N ALA A 151 -7.68 19.88 -5.75
CA ALA A 151 -6.65 19.26 -6.58
C ALA A 151 -7.12 19.29 -8.04
N THR A 152 -7.23 20.49 -8.61
CA THR A 152 -7.30 20.66 -10.07
C THR A 152 -6.02 20.06 -10.64
N ALA A 153 -6.19 18.92 -11.32
CA ALA A 153 -5.20 18.43 -12.25
C ALA A 153 -4.78 19.58 -13.18
N PRO A 154 -3.48 19.81 -13.43
CA PRO A 154 -3.10 20.73 -14.49
C PRO A 154 -3.56 20.11 -15.80
N ALA A 155 -4.51 20.80 -16.44
CA ALA A 155 -4.87 20.60 -17.82
C ALA A 155 -3.61 20.67 -18.69
N ALA A 156 -3.61 19.85 -19.74
CA ALA A 156 -2.59 19.77 -20.77
C ALA A 156 -2.05 21.13 -21.21
N VAL A 157 -0.72 21.24 -21.27
CA VAL A 157 -0.06 22.09 -22.27
C VAL A 157 0.81 21.16 -23.10
N ALA A 158 0.32 20.87 -24.31
CA ALA A 158 1.08 20.20 -25.34
C ALA A 158 2.17 21.13 -25.90
N ALA A 159 3.19 20.48 -26.46
CA ALA A 159 4.22 20.98 -27.37
C ALA A 159 5.53 21.53 -26.76
N GLN A 160 6.55 20.67 -26.73
CA GLN A 160 7.64 20.79 -27.72
C GLN A 160 8.46 19.50 -27.83
N ALA A 161 8.64 19.09 -29.08
CA ALA A 161 9.49 18.00 -29.51
C ALA A 161 10.96 18.45 -29.61
N ALA A 162 11.91 17.57 -29.32
CA ALA A 162 13.11 17.35 -30.12
C ALA A 162 13.97 16.21 -29.55
N SER A 163 14.09 15.14 -30.34
CA SER A 163 15.30 14.36 -30.67
C SER A 163 16.42 14.20 -29.62
N SER A 164 16.74 12.95 -29.25
CA SER A 164 17.88 12.17 -29.82
C SER A 164 18.35 11.01 -28.91
N SER A 165 18.50 9.83 -29.53
CA SER A 165 19.51 8.77 -29.27
C SER A 165 19.58 8.00 -27.93
N SER A 166 18.98 6.79 -27.95
CA SER A 166 19.58 5.44 -27.79
C SER A 166 20.67 5.12 -26.74
N MET A 167 20.38 4.10 -25.91
CA MET A 167 21.24 2.94 -25.62
C MET A 167 20.33 1.73 -25.24
N PRO A 168 20.68 0.48 -25.59
CA PRO A 168 19.85 -0.69 -25.29
C PRO A 168 20.17 -1.25 -23.90
N VAL A 169 19.12 -1.49 -23.09
CA VAL A 169 19.23 -2.35 -21.90
C VAL A 169 18.43 -3.60 -22.20
N THR A 170 19.12 -4.71 -22.43
CA THR A 170 18.52 -6.05 -22.51
C THR A 170 17.86 -6.41 -21.17
N PRO A 171 16.59 -6.85 -21.16
CA PRO A 171 15.97 -7.37 -19.95
C PRO A 171 16.53 -8.76 -19.61
N PRO A 172 16.77 -9.10 -18.32
CA PRO A 172 16.97 -10.48 -17.93
C PRO A 172 15.65 -11.25 -18.02
N SER A 173 15.78 -12.51 -18.41
CA SER A 173 14.70 -13.47 -18.60
C SER A 173 13.82 -13.66 -17.35
N SER A 174 12.54 -13.87 -17.64
CA SER A 174 11.42 -14.22 -16.75
C SER A 174 11.76 -15.16 -15.58
N LEU A 175 11.46 -14.74 -14.36
CA LEU A 175 11.28 -15.64 -13.23
C LEU A 175 10.00 -16.48 -13.41
N PRO A 176 10.02 -17.78 -13.04
CA PRO A 176 8.84 -18.63 -13.10
C PRO A 176 7.75 -18.17 -12.11
N PRO A 177 6.47 -18.46 -12.39
CA PRO A 177 5.38 -18.16 -11.49
C PRO A 177 5.60 -18.85 -10.13
N GLY A 178 5.46 -18.06 -9.06
CA GLY A 178 5.51 -18.56 -7.69
C GLY A 178 4.39 -19.57 -7.41
N PRO A 179 4.55 -20.42 -6.38
CA PRO A 179 3.58 -21.45 -6.05
C PRO A 179 2.21 -20.86 -5.69
N PRO A 180 1.11 -21.61 -5.92
CA PRO A 180 -0.23 -21.16 -5.61
C PRO A 180 -0.40 -20.92 -4.10
N VAL A 181 -0.89 -19.73 -3.76
CA VAL A 181 -1.21 -19.31 -2.39
C VAL A 181 -2.32 -20.22 -1.87
N ARG A 182 -2.03 -21.04 -0.86
CA ARG A 182 -3.07 -21.81 -0.15
C ARG A 182 -3.80 -20.85 0.81
N PRO A 183 -5.13 -20.94 0.94
CA PRO A 183 -5.86 -20.17 1.95
C PRO A 183 -5.33 -20.55 3.33
N ASP A 184 -4.77 -19.56 4.02
CA ASP A 184 -4.12 -19.73 5.30
C ASP A 184 -5.19 -19.92 6.39
N PRO A 185 -5.23 -21.03 7.14
CA PRO A 185 -6.21 -21.26 8.21
C PRO A 185 -6.20 -20.16 9.28
N LEU A 186 -5.14 -19.35 9.36
CA LEU A 186 -5.11 -18.17 10.21
C LEU A 186 -6.22 -17.16 9.87
N ILE A 187 -6.65 -17.04 8.60
CA ILE A 187 -7.70 -16.11 8.11
C ILE A 187 -9.04 -16.29 8.86
N SER A 188 -9.42 -17.53 9.19
CA SER A 188 -10.69 -17.83 9.88
C SER A 188 -10.70 -17.36 11.35
N ASP A 189 -9.54 -17.40 12.03
CA ASP A 189 -9.42 -16.86 13.37
C ASP A 189 -9.39 -15.32 13.38
N TYR A 190 -9.02 -14.67 12.26
CA TYR A 190 -9.11 -13.20 12.15
C TYR A 190 -10.55 -12.70 12.15
N ASP A 191 -11.47 -13.36 11.44
CA ASP A 191 -12.87 -12.92 11.40
C ASP A 191 -13.49 -12.97 12.80
N ARG A 192 -13.22 -14.03 13.57
CA ARG A 192 -13.67 -14.14 14.97
C ARG A 192 -13.09 -13.07 15.90
N LEU A 193 -11.82 -12.72 15.72
CA LEU A 193 -11.16 -11.71 16.57
C LEU A 193 -11.61 -10.29 16.20
N LEU A 194 -11.88 -10.03 14.93
CA LEU A 194 -12.45 -8.76 14.47
C LEU A 194 -13.88 -8.60 14.98
N ASP A 195 -14.72 -9.64 14.87
CA ASP A 195 -16.09 -9.62 15.40
C ASP A 195 -16.10 -9.36 16.91
N GLY A 196 -15.20 -10.02 17.67
CA GLY A 196 -15.06 -9.78 19.11
C GLY A 196 -14.59 -8.37 19.46
N TYR A 197 -13.66 -7.80 18.68
CA TYR A 197 -13.19 -6.42 18.90
C TYR A 197 -14.30 -5.40 18.61
N LEU A 198 -15.02 -5.56 17.50
CA LEU A 198 -16.13 -4.68 17.14
C LEU A 198 -17.27 -4.77 18.17
N ALA A 199 -17.64 -5.99 18.60
CA ALA A 199 -18.68 -6.20 19.61
C ALA A 199 -18.35 -5.57 20.98
N SER A 200 -17.07 -5.50 21.37
CA SER A 200 -16.64 -4.90 22.63
C SER A 200 -16.80 -3.37 22.72
N ARG A 201 -17.14 -2.71 21.60
CA ARG A 201 -17.28 -1.25 21.49
C ARG A 201 -18.72 -0.75 21.47
N GLU A 202 -19.69 -1.66 21.26
CA GLU A 202 -21.12 -1.33 21.22
C GLU A 202 -21.82 -1.55 22.57
N GLY A 203 -21.07 -1.95 23.61
CA GLY A 203 -21.55 -2.21 24.98
C GLY A 203 -21.07 -1.19 26.01
#